data_AF-A0A5C9EHT5-F1
#
_entry.id   AF-A0A5C9EHT5-F1
#
_cell.length_a   1.000
_cell.length_b   1.000
_cell.length_c   1.000
_cell.angle_alpha   90.00
_cell.angle_beta   90.00
_cell.angle_gamma   90.00
#
_symmetry.space_group_name_H-M   'P 1'
#
loop_
_entity.id
_entity.type
_entity.pdbx_description
1 polymer ?
#
loop_
_entity_poly.entity_id
_entity_poly.type
_entity_poly.pdbx_seq_one_letter_code
_entity_poly.pdbx_strand_id
1 'polypeptide(L)'
;MPEYPIGRWNWSDELGKWIYPEKDQNGNIKYTYQVDPPEEFLILTEKLEEINQKLMKTQDPQEKMTLFEELMKISKEMNSMRKPNETEC
;
A
#
# COMPACT_ATOMS: atom_id res chain seq x y z
N MET A 1 16.76 14.07 3.86
CA MET A 1 15.75 13.07 4.28
C MET A 1 15.80 11.92 3.30
N PRO A 2 15.50 10.67 3.69
CA PRO A 2 15.42 9.57 2.72
C PRO A 2 14.33 9.86 1.70
N GLU A 3 14.61 9.56 0.43
CA GLU A 3 13.67 9.80 -0.67
C GLU A 3 12.41 8.92 -0.58
N TYR A 4 12.51 7.79 0.12
CA TYR A 4 11.45 6.85 0.37
C TYR A 4 11.35 6.54 1.88
N PRO A 5 10.14 6.43 2.45
CA PRO A 5 9.93 5.98 3.83
C PRO A 5 10.58 4.63 4.14
N ILE A 6 11.36 4.58 5.22
CA ILE A 6 12.16 3.42 5.67
C ILE A 6 11.26 2.33 6.29
N GLY A 7 11.60 1.06 6.05
CA GLY A 7 10.99 -0.10 6.71
C GLY A 7 9.64 -0.50 6.13
N ARG A 8 9.37 -0.13 4.87
CA ARG A 8 8.20 -0.56 4.11
C ARG A 8 8.48 -0.51 2.61
N TRP A 9 7.66 -1.22 1.84
CA TRP A 9 7.69 -1.13 0.39
C TRP A 9 7.08 0.17 -0.11
N ASN A 10 7.73 0.75 -1.11
CA ASN A 10 7.26 1.95 -1.79
C ASN A 10 7.29 1.74 -3.30
N TRP A 11 6.22 2.09 -4.01
CA TRP A 11 6.20 2.10 -5.46
C TRP A 11 6.78 3.41 -5.98
N SER A 12 7.73 3.31 -6.91
CA SER A 12 8.28 4.44 -7.66
C SER A 12 7.73 4.42 -9.08
N ASP A 13 6.88 5.40 -9.41
CA ASP A 13 6.38 5.57 -10.78
C ASP A 13 7.50 5.96 -11.76
N GLU A 14 8.52 6.69 -11.29
CA GLU A 14 9.68 7.08 -12.08
C GLU A 14 10.52 5.87 -12.50
N LEU A 15 10.78 4.94 -11.58
CA LEU A 15 11.61 3.77 -11.83
C LEU A 15 10.80 2.55 -12.31
N GLY A 16 9.47 2.59 -12.21
CA GLY A 16 8.59 1.46 -12.49
C GLY A 16 8.91 0.25 -11.61
N LYS A 17 9.30 0.47 -10.35
CA LYS A 17 9.78 -0.57 -9.43
C LYS A 17 9.33 -0.31 -8.00
N TRP A 18 9.25 -1.40 -7.25
CA TRP A 18 9.13 -1.41 -5.79
C TRP A 18 10.48 -1.21 -5.12
N ILE A 19 10.50 -0.42 -4.06
CA ILE A 19 11.69 -0.01 -3.34
C ILE A 19 11.48 -0.21 -1.84
N TYR A 20 12.34 -0.99 -1.20
CA TYR A 20 12.38 -1.17 0.24
C TYR A 20 13.67 -0.57 0.82
N PRO A 21 13.62 0.67 1.31
CA PRO A 21 14.72 1.26 2.08
C PRO A 21 14.78 0.68 3.49
N GLU A 22 15.92 0.11 3.87
CA GLU A 22 16.22 -0.41 5.22
C GLU A 22 17.49 0.23 5.78
N LYS A 23 17.59 0.34 7.11
CA LYS A 23 18.84 0.75 7.76
C LYS A 23 19.72 -0.47 7.99
N ASP A 24 20.98 -0.40 7.55
CA ASP A 24 21.99 -1.39 7.89
C ASP A 24 22.47 -1.24 9.35
N GLN A 25 23.33 -2.15 9.79
CA GLN A 25 23.91 -2.14 11.15
C GLN A 25 24.74 -0.89 11.46
N ASN A 26 25.19 -0.16 10.44
CA ASN A 26 25.98 1.06 10.55
C ASN A 26 25.13 2.34 10.44
N GLY A 27 23.81 2.19 10.26
CA GLY A 27 22.88 3.30 10.07
C GLY A 27 22.81 3.86 8.65
N ASN A 28 23.48 3.24 7.67
CA ASN A 28 23.33 3.59 6.26
C ASN A 28 22.02 3.06 5.71
N ILE A 29 21.49 3.72 4.69
CA ILE A 29 20.27 3.27 4.02
C ILE A 29 20.66 2.36 2.85
N LYS A 30 20.16 1.14 2.88
CA LYS A 30 20.23 0.17 1.79
C LYS A 30 18.88 0.10 1.10
N TYR A 31 18.88 0.06 -0.23
CA TYR A 31 17.66 -0.01 -1.03
C TYR A 31 17.58 -1.37 -1.72
N THR A 32 16.47 -2.07 -1.49
CA THR A 32 16.11 -3.29 -2.24
C THR A 32 15.11 -2.92 -3.32
N TYR A 33 15.30 -3.41 -4.54
CA TYR A 33 14.45 -3.14 -5.68
C TYR A 33 13.84 -4.42 -6.23
N GLN A 34 12.57 -4.37 -6.63
CA GLN A 34 11.93 -5.45 -7.39
C GLN A 34 10.90 -4.91 -8.37
N VAL A 35 10.64 -5.66 -9.44
CA VAL A 35 9.61 -5.33 -10.43
C VAL A 35 8.26 -5.87 -9.98
N ASP A 36 8.25 -7.10 -9.49
CA ASP A 36 7.02 -7.76 -9.05
C ASP A 36 6.47 -7.12 -7.77
N PRO A 37 5.15 -7.10 -7.57
CA PRO A 37 4.54 -6.62 -6.34
C PRO A 37 5.03 -7.39 -5.11
N PRO A 38 5.32 -6.70 -4.00
CA PRO A 38 5.67 -7.36 -2.76
C PRO A 38 4.47 -8.08 -2.16
N GLU A 39 4.75 -9.06 -1.32
CA GLU A 39 3.72 -9.89 -0.67
C GLU A 39 2.72 -9.04 0.11
N GLU A 40 3.17 -7.99 0.81
CA GLU A 40 2.27 -7.10 1.55
C GLU A 40 1.25 -6.40 0.63
N PHE A 41 1.67 -6.02 -0.59
CA PHE A 41 0.76 -5.40 -1.55
C PHE A 41 -0.24 -6.43 -2.09
N LEU A 42 0.22 -7.66 -2.39
CA LEU A 42 -0.66 -8.73 -2.87
C LEU A 42 -1.73 -9.08 -1.82
N ILE A 43 -1.35 -9.19 -0.55
CA ILE A 43 -2.29 -9.43 0.56
C ILE A 43 -3.35 -8.32 0.63
N LEU A 44 -2.95 -7.05 0.44
CA LEU A 44 -3.91 -5.94 0.42
C LEU A 44 -4.86 -6.03 -0.78
N THR A 45 -4.36 -6.44 -1.96
CA THR A 45 -5.23 -6.63 -3.15
C THR A 45 -6.25 -7.75 -2.94
N GLU A 46 -5.85 -8.88 -2.35
CA GLU A 46 -6.75 -9.99 -2.04
C GLU A 46 -7.85 -9.56 -1.06
N LYS A 47 -7.48 -8.90 0.04
CA LYS A 47 -8.45 -8.39 1.03
C LYS A 47 -9.41 -7.38 0.40
N LEU A 48 -8.92 -6.51 -0.47
CA LEU A 48 -9.76 -5.53 -1.16
C LEU A 48 -10.79 -6.21 -2.07
N GLU A 49 -10.38 -7.26 -2.78
CA GLU A 49 -11.29 -8.08 -3.58
C GLU A 49 -12.34 -8.78 -2.71
N GLU A 50 -11.93 -9.42 -1.63
CA GLU A 50 -12.84 -10.09 -0.69
C GLU A 50 -13.90 -9.14 -0.13
N ILE A 51 -13.50 -7.95 0.31
CA ILE A 51 -14.43 -6.95 0.86
C ILE A 51 -15.37 -6.43 -0.22
N ASN A 52 -14.88 -6.16 -1.43
CA ASN A 52 -15.73 -5.77 -2.55
C ASN A 52 -16.78 -6.85 -2.86
N GLN A 53 -16.39 -8.12 -2.88
CA GLN A 53 -17.34 -9.22 -3.10
C GLN A 53 -18.39 -9.31 -2.00
N LYS A 54 -18.03 -9.05 -0.73
CA LYS A 54 -18.97 -8.98 0.40
C LYS A 54 -19.93 -7.80 0.24
N LEU A 55 -19.41 -6.59 -0.03
CA LEU A 55 -20.19 -5.36 -0.23
C LEU A 55 -21.29 -5.50 -1.29
N MET A 56 -21.01 -6.23 -2.37
CA MET A 56 -21.96 -6.46 -3.46
C MET A 56 -23.12 -7.38 -3.06
N LYS A 57 -22.95 -8.21 -2.03
CA LYS A 57 -23.94 -9.19 -1.56
C LYS A 57 -24.67 -8.74 -0.29
N THR A 58 -24.07 -7.84 0.51
CA THR A 58 -24.65 -7.34 1.76
C THR A 58 -25.84 -6.43 1.51
N GLN A 59 -26.99 -6.79 2.11
CA GLN A 59 -28.22 -5.98 2.07
C GLN A 59 -28.38 -5.10 3.31
N ASP A 60 -27.79 -5.52 4.44
CA ASP A 60 -27.85 -4.75 5.67
C ASP A 60 -27.03 -3.44 5.55
N PRO A 61 -27.65 -2.27 5.75
CA PRO A 61 -26.96 -0.99 5.59
C PRO A 61 -25.81 -0.77 6.59
N GLN A 62 -25.93 -1.29 7.81
CA GLN A 62 -24.93 -1.09 8.87
C GLN A 62 -23.67 -1.93 8.59
N GLU A 63 -23.87 -3.19 8.21
CA GLU A 63 -22.81 -4.09 7.77
C GLU A 63 -22.15 -3.56 6.49
N LYS A 64 -22.95 -3.05 5.54
CA LYS A 64 -22.43 -2.44 4.30
C LYS A 64 -21.55 -1.22 4.59
N MET A 65 -21.93 -0.38 5.55
CA MET A 65 -21.10 0.75 5.98
C MET A 65 -19.79 0.28 6.61
N THR A 66 -19.84 -0.74 7.45
CA THR A 66 -18.65 -1.30 8.11
C THR A 66 -17.65 -1.87 7.09
N LEU A 67 -18.15 -2.63 6.12
CA LEU A 67 -17.34 -3.15 5.02
C LEU A 67 -16.75 -2.03 4.15
N PHE A 68 -17.51 -0.95 3.91
CA PHE A 68 -17.02 0.21 3.16
C PHE A 68 -15.89 0.93 3.90
N GLU A 69 -16.01 1.12 5.21
CA GLU A 69 -14.94 1.70 6.03
C GLU A 69 -13.67 0.83 6.00
N GLU A 70 -13.81 -0.49 6.04
CA GLU A 70 -12.68 -1.42 5.93
C GLU A 70 -12.01 -1.33 4.55
N LEU A 71 -12.79 -1.29 3.47
CA LEU A 71 -12.29 -1.08 2.11
C LEU A 71 -11.52 0.25 1.98
N MET A 72 -12.03 1.31 2.59
CA MET A 72 -11.37 2.62 2.61
C MET A 72 -10.05 2.60 3.38
N LYS A 73 -9.93 1.82 4.46
CA LYS A 73 -8.67 1.66 5.19
C LYS A 73 -7.61 0.98 4.32
N ILE A 74 -7.97 -0.13 3.67
CA ILE A 74 -7.06 -0.86 2.77
C ILE A 74 -6.63 0.04 1.61
N SER A 75 -7.56 0.76 0.99
CA SER A 75 -7.26 1.68 -0.11
C SER A 75 -6.27 2.77 0.30
N LYS A 76 -6.41 3.32 1.51
CA LYS A 76 -5.47 4.30 2.06
C LYS A 76 -4.10 3.71 2.31
N GLU A 77 -4.03 2.47 2.82
CA GLU A 77 -2.77 1.77 3.04
C GLU A 77 -2.03 1.53 1.72
N MET A 78 -2.71 1.01 0.72
CA MET A 78 -2.14 0.82 -0.63
C MET A 78 -1.67 2.14 -1.23
N ASN A 79 -2.47 3.22 -1.13
CA ASN A 79 -2.06 4.53 -1.60
C ASN A 79 -0.84 5.09 -0.86
N SER A 80 -0.70 4.79 0.43
CA SER A 80 0.46 5.23 1.22
C SER A 80 1.77 4.56 0.80
N MET A 81 1.70 3.43 0.08
CA MET A 81 2.86 2.76 -0.51
C MET A 81 3.32 3.45 -1.79
N ARG A 82 2.49 4.25 -2.46
CA ARG A 82 3.00 5.14 -3.51
C ARG A 82 3.71 6.32 -2.87
N LYS A 83 4.85 6.72 -3.43
CA LYS A 83 5.44 8.02 -3.07
C LYS A 83 4.37 9.08 -3.36
N PRO A 84 3.98 9.92 -2.39
CA PRO A 84 3.10 11.04 -2.69
C PRO A 84 3.83 11.90 -3.72
N ASN A 85 3.22 12.09 -4.89
CA ASN A 85 3.68 13.11 -5.81
C ASN A 85 3.66 14.44 -5.05
N GLU A 86 4.74 15.22 -5.13
CA GLU A 86 4.85 16.56 -4.52
C GLU A 86 3.87 17.59 -5.16
N THR A 87 2.74 17.14 -5.69
CA THR A 87 1.77 17.93 -6.45
C THR A 87 0.38 17.84 -5.83
N GLU A 88 0.29 18.13 -4.53
CA GLU A 88 -0.90 18.73 -3.94
C GLU A 88 -0.41 20.00 -3.22
N CYS A 89 -0.32 21.09 -4.00
CA CYS A 89 -0.20 22.47 -3.49
C CYS A 89 -1.58 23.00 -3.08
#